data_AF-A0A2V8VSJ1-F1
#
_entry.id   AF-A0A2V8VSJ1-F1
#
_cell.length_a   1.000
_cell.length_b   1.000
_cell.length_c   1.000
_cell.angle_alpha   90.00
_cell.angle_beta   90.00
_cell.angle_gamma   90.00
#
_symmetry.space_group_name_H-M   'P 1'
#
loop_
_entity.id
_entity.type
_entity.pdbx_description
1 polymer ?
#
loop_
_entity_poly.entity_id
_entity_poly.type
_entity_poly.pdbx_seq_one_letter_code
_entity_poly.pdbx_strand_id
1 'polypeptide(L)'
;MSAAPARYVALYDGDCQFCTRWRDRMMVRDPEGVVEWLSVHDPAAASRFPGLDRADAMRQMWVYAPDGSVHKGAEGWRVLFRVLDGLSWVAAAYKIPGVPFVMDRVYRYIAARRYRLSCRDAACRRPGENARRREPAGGGPRALVVILLLPTLLNVVAAWGCGENRPDPVVERLEAIADPQAKGVVLALFQAYGPYGVWSAHHNVEYVYRLQFYGGQKEPQANARQVHRLDLGPGDRSFAQDLDETAPQIVRVAGGRIEVVRAGVTVTDPAQLEFPRAFMRIARWSFLLPWNLLAAESRLQYLGERTPPTASRVPSDLCDVVRLTFDAKDAARKDDWHDIYVSRVNHLIDRIHSYRGGDRTYWVSLFTDHKTYGAVRVPTRRTVHASDVTGLIGPLEAIVEYSDVRFDAPFGDEIWSGMTAETADSSSAAVPTASGRLDPADPSASPAEGTR
;
A
#
# COMPACT_ATOMS: atom_id res chain seq x y z
N MET A 1 3.09 -31.51 -27.36
CA MET A 1 3.31 -30.47 -26.34
C MET A 1 3.41 -29.14 -27.07
N SER A 2 2.32 -28.37 -27.13
CA SER A 2 2.35 -27.04 -27.76
C SER A 2 3.11 -26.12 -26.82
N ALA A 3 4.29 -25.63 -27.24
CA ALA A 3 5.03 -24.65 -26.48
C ALA A 3 4.10 -23.45 -26.21
N ALA A 4 4.05 -22.98 -24.96
CA ALA A 4 3.38 -21.72 -24.65
C ALA A 4 3.90 -20.65 -25.62
N PRO A 5 3.04 -19.80 -26.21
CA PRO A 5 3.50 -18.77 -27.13
C PRO A 5 4.56 -17.93 -26.40
N ALA A 6 5.70 -17.71 -27.06
CA ALA A 6 6.75 -16.89 -26.50
C ALA A 6 6.19 -15.47 -26.26
N ARG A 7 6.20 -15.02 -25.01
CA ARG A 7 5.61 -13.75 -24.56
C ARG A 7 6.67 -12.65 -24.50
N TYR A 8 6.23 -11.41 -24.69
CA TYR A 8 7.04 -10.25 -24.31
C TYR A 8 7.09 -10.16 -22.78
N VAL A 9 8.22 -9.76 -22.20
CA VAL A 9 8.30 -9.43 -20.76
C VAL A 9 8.70 -7.98 -20.59
N ALA A 10 7.80 -7.16 -20.07
CA ALA A 10 8.03 -5.74 -19.79
C ALA A 10 8.37 -5.55 -18.31
N LEU A 11 9.65 -5.30 -18.03
CA LEU A 11 10.13 -4.88 -16.72
C LEU A 11 9.81 -3.41 -16.50
N TYR A 12 9.02 -3.13 -15.48
CA TYR A 12 8.64 -1.78 -15.10
C TYR A 12 8.91 -1.52 -13.62
N ASP A 13 8.87 -0.25 -13.23
CA ASP A 13 9.01 0.19 -11.86
C ASP A 13 7.65 0.09 -11.14
N GLY A 14 7.48 -0.97 -10.35
CA GLY A 14 6.25 -1.26 -9.60
C GLY A 14 5.95 -0.28 -8.47
N ASP A 15 6.99 0.40 -7.97
CA ASP A 15 6.87 1.38 -6.90
C ASP A 15 6.48 2.77 -7.46
N CYS A 16 6.57 2.98 -8.78
CA CYS A 16 6.19 4.23 -9.42
C CYS A 16 4.73 4.25 -9.90
N GLN A 17 3.89 5.07 -9.26
CA GLN A 17 2.47 5.25 -9.60
C GLN A 17 2.23 5.63 -11.08
N PHE A 18 3.06 6.50 -11.66
CA PHE A 18 2.98 6.83 -13.08
C PHE A 18 3.22 5.60 -13.96
N CYS A 19 4.25 4.80 -13.67
CA CYS A 19 4.56 3.59 -14.41
C CYS A 19 3.43 2.56 -14.28
N THR A 20 2.93 2.34 -13.07
CA THR A 20 1.84 1.40 -12.80
C THR A 20 0.54 1.81 -13.50
N ARG A 21 0.17 3.10 -13.47
CA ARG A 21 -1.00 3.60 -14.23
C ARG A 21 -0.84 3.44 -15.74
N TRP A 22 0.36 3.64 -16.27
CA TRP A 22 0.62 3.41 -17.69
C TRP A 22 0.56 1.93 -18.06
N ARG A 23 1.12 1.05 -17.23
CA ARG A 23 0.97 -0.40 -17.37
C ARG A 23 -0.51 -0.78 -17.42
N ASP A 24 -1.31 -0.33 -16.45
CA ASP A 24 -2.74 -0.71 -16.35
C ASP A 24 -3.53 -0.30 -17.59
N ARG A 25 -3.27 0.92 -18.10
CA ARG A 25 -3.87 1.39 -19.35
C ARG A 25 -3.49 0.53 -20.56
N MET A 26 -2.30 -0.06 -20.54
CA MET A 26 -1.78 -0.89 -21.63
C MET A 26 -2.27 -2.33 -21.52
N MET A 27 -2.48 -2.84 -20.30
CA MET A 27 -3.10 -4.15 -20.07
C MET A 27 -4.51 -4.22 -20.64
N VAL A 28 -5.29 -3.13 -20.59
CA VAL A 28 -6.61 -3.05 -21.25
C VAL A 28 -6.51 -3.22 -22.77
N ARG A 29 -5.33 -3.00 -23.36
CA ARG A 29 -5.04 -3.19 -24.79
C ARG A 29 -4.30 -4.51 -25.08
N ASP A 30 -4.26 -5.41 -24.12
CA ASP A 30 -3.64 -6.73 -24.23
C ASP A 30 -4.62 -7.85 -23.81
N PRO A 31 -5.76 -8.01 -24.50
CA PRO A 31 -6.75 -9.04 -24.14
C PRO A 31 -6.21 -10.47 -24.32
N GLU A 32 -5.22 -10.66 -25.20
CA GLU A 32 -4.58 -11.94 -25.47
C GLU A 32 -3.44 -12.28 -24.48
N GLY A 33 -3.04 -11.32 -23.64
CA GLY A 33 -1.99 -11.49 -22.64
C GLY A 33 -0.61 -11.81 -23.26
N VAL A 34 -0.27 -11.14 -24.35
CA VAL A 34 1.00 -11.32 -25.06
C VAL A 34 2.18 -10.64 -24.36
N VAL A 35 1.90 -9.71 -23.43
CA VAL A 35 2.88 -9.01 -22.60
C VAL A 35 2.75 -9.43 -21.14
N GLU A 36 3.81 -10.03 -20.60
CA GLU A 36 3.98 -10.23 -19.17
C GLU A 36 4.59 -8.97 -18.55
N TRP A 37 3.86 -8.33 -17.64
CA TRP A 37 4.34 -7.16 -16.90
C TRP A 37 4.95 -7.59 -15.58
N LEU A 38 6.25 -7.39 -15.41
CA LEU A 38 6.98 -7.80 -14.21
C LEU A 38 7.63 -6.58 -13.54
N SER A 39 7.44 -6.45 -12.23
CA SER A 39 8.09 -5.37 -11.48
C SER A 39 9.59 -5.66 -11.36
N VAL A 40 10.44 -4.64 -11.56
CA VAL A 40 11.89 -4.71 -11.30
C VAL A 40 12.23 -4.92 -9.81
N HIS A 41 11.22 -4.82 -8.94
CA HIS A 41 11.31 -5.10 -7.50
C HIS A 41 10.99 -6.57 -7.17
N ASP A 42 10.44 -7.33 -8.12
CA ASP A 42 10.19 -8.75 -7.96
C ASP A 42 11.52 -9.54 -7.95
N PRO A 43 11.80 -10.38 -6.94
CA PRO A 43 12.98 -11.26 -6.92
C PRO A 43 13.11 -12.12 -8.19
N ALA A 44 11.99 -12.50 -8.81
CA ALA A 44 11.94 -13.25 -10.06
C ALA A 44 12.57 -12.47 -11.23
N ALA A 45 12.58 -11.14 -11.19
CA ALA A 45 13.21 -10.34 -12.25
C ALA A 45 14.73 -10.57 -12.30
N ALA A 46 15.39 -10.61 -11.14
CA ALA A 46 16.84 -10.84 -11.07
C ALA A 46 17.21 -12.30 -11.40
N SER A 47 16.39 -13.27 -10.99
CA SER A 47 16.66 -14.68 -11.27
C SER A 47 16.37 -15.07 -12.72
N ARG A 48 15.33 -14.48 -13.34
CA ARG A 48 14.93 -14.75 -14.73
C ARG A 48 15.79 -14.01 -15.76
N PHE A 49 16.33 -12.85 -15.39
CA PHE A 49 17.12 -12.00 -16.28
C PHE A 49 18.51 -11.72 -15.69
N PRO A 50 19.45 -12.67 -15.76
CA PRO A 50 20.78 -12.54 -15.15
C PRO A 50 21.63 -11.39 -15.72
N GLY A 51 21.30 -10.88 -16.92
CA GLY A 51 21.93 -9.70 -17.53
C GLY A 51 21.25 -8.35 -17.20
N LEU A 52 20.29 -8.34 -16.27
CA LEU A 52 19.56 -7.14 -15.88
C LEU A 52 20.46 -6.18 -15.08
N ASP A 53 20.82 -5.05 -15.70
CA ASP A 53 21.35 -3.91 -14.94
C ASP A 53 20.16 -3.25 -14.21
N ARG A 54 20.03 -3.58 -12.93
CA ARG A 54 18.94 -3.07 -12.09
C ARG A 54 18.97 -1.55 -11.96
N ALA A 55 20.14 -0.92 -11.90
CA ALA A 55 20.22 0.54 -11.81
C ALA A 55 19.71 1.19 -13.10
N ASP A 56 19.95 0.56 -14.25
CA ASP A 56 19.39 1.00 -15.53
C ASP A 56 17.90 0.69 -15.68
N ALA A 57 17.44 -0.47 -15.23
CA ALA A 57 16.02 -0.82 -15.20
C ALA A 57 15.21 0.07 -14.24
N MET A 58 15.85 0.61 -13.20
CA MET A 58 15.30 1.68 -12.39
C MET A 58 15.33 3.04 -13.10
N ARG A 59 16.07 3.26 -14.19
CA ARG A 59 16.02 4.52 -14.97
C ARG A 59 15.03 4.45 -16.11
N GLN A 60 14.82 3.28 -16.70
CA GLN A 60 14.00 3.07 -17.88
C GLN A 60 13.41 1.66 -17.92
N MET A 61 12.29 1.52 -18.61
CA MET A 61 11.63 0.23 -18.86
C MET A 61 12.51 -0.67 -19.71
N TRP A 62 12.53 -1.96 -19.40
CA TRP A 62 13.15 -2.99 -20.25
C TRP A 62 12.08 -3.91 -20.80
N VAL A 63 12.19 -4.28 -22.07
CA VAL A 63 11.27 -5.18 -22.74
C VAL A 63 12.08 -6.30 -23.39
N TYR A 64 11.85 -7.52 -22.94
CA TYR A 64 12.38 -8.73 -23.53
C TYR A 64 11.39 -9.23 -24.56
N ALA A 65 11.84 -9.37 -25.81
CA ALA A 65 11.02 -9.91 -26.88
C ALA A 65 11.14 -11.44 -26.97
N PRO A 66 10.15 -12.12 -27.57
CA PRO A 66 10.16 -13.57 -27.82
C PRO A 66 11.42 -14.11 -28.51
N ASP A 67 12.07 -13.30 -29.33
CA ASP A 67 13.30 -13.65 -30.07
C ASP A 67 14.58 -13.48 -29.23
N GLY A 68 14.45 -13.13 -27.94
CA GLY A 68 15.56 -12.89 -27.03
C GLY A 68 16.16 -11.48 -27.11
N SER A 69 15.67 -10.61 -27.99
CA SER A 69 16.15 -9.23 -28.06
C SER A 69 15.65 -8.40 -26.87
N VAL A 70 16.46 -7.42 -26.47
CA VAL A 70 16.18 -6.53 -25.33
C VAL A 70 16.06 -5.10 -25.82
N HIS A 71 14.91 -4.49 -25.54
CA HIS A 71 14.60 -3.12 -25.89
C HIS A 71 14.42 -2.28 -24.65
N LYS A 72 14.92 -1.04 -24.65
CA LYS A 72 14.93 -0.18 -23.47
C LYS A 72 14.25 1.16 -23.74
N GLY A 73 13.70 1.75 -22.69
CA GLY A 73 13.13 3.09 -22.73
C GLY A 73 12.05 3.28 -23.80
N ALA A 74 12.19 4.31 -24.64
CA ALA A 74 11.25 4.60 -25.72
C ALA A 74 11.15 3.47 -26.76
N GLU A 75 12.24 2.73 -26.97
CA GLU A 75 12.30 1.63 -27.90
C GLU A 75 11.55 0.40 -27.37
N GLY A 76 11.56 0.19 -26.06
CA GLY A 76 10.71 -0.80 -25.40
C GLY A 76 9.23 -0.52 -25.66
N TRP A 77 8.80 0.73 -25.49
CA TRP A 77 7.42 1.13 -25.81
C TRP A 77 7.06 0.95 -27.28
N ARG A 78 7.97 1.28 -28.22
CA ARG A 78 7.77 1.04 -29.65
C ARG A 78 7.48 -0.44 -29.94
N VAL A 79 8.20 -1.34 -29.28
CA VAL A 79 8.02 -2.79 -29.43
C VAL A 79 6.67 -3.23 -28.89
N LEU A 80 6.29 -2.78 -27.68
CA LEU A 80 4.99 -3.09 -27.10
C LEU A 80 3.83 -2.54 -27.93
N PHE A 81 3.91 -1.32 -28.44
CA PHE A 81 2.86 -0.73 -29.28
C PHE A 81 2.62 -1.49 -30.59
N ARG A 82 3.57 -2.31 -31.08
CA ARG A 82 3.31 -3.18 -32.25
C ARG A 82 2.36 -4.34 -31.94
N VAL A 83 2.32 -4.78 -30.69
CA VAL A 83 1.60 -6.00 -30.27
C VAL A 83 0.37 -5.71 -29.42
N LEU A 84 0.22 -4.47 -28.93
CA LEU A 84 -0.95 -4.00 -28.20
C LEU A 84 -2.04 -3.48 -29.15
N ASP A 85 -3.28 -3.83 -28.86
CA ASP A 85 -4.44 -3.53 -29.70
C ASP A 85 -4.64 -2.02 -29.91
N GLY A 86 -4.80 -1.64 -31.18
CA GLY A 86 -5.06 -0.26 -31.61
C GLY A 86 -3.86 0.69 -31.49
N LEU A 87 -2.65 0.20 -31.20
CA LEU A 87 -1.44 1.03 -31.04
C LEU A 87 -0.37 0.79 -32.13
N SER A 88 -0.59 -0.14 -33.06
CA SER A 88 0.39 -0.48 -34.10
C SER A 88 0.77 0.69 -35.01
N TRP A 89 -0.15 1.62 -35.24
CA TRP A 89 0.11 2.86 -35.97
C TRP A 89 1.09 3.79 -35.24
N VAL A 90 1.09 3.79 -33.90
CA VAL A 90 2.04 4.56 -33.08
C VAL A 90 3.45 4.00 -33.26
N ALA A 91 3.58 2.67 -33.28
CA ALA A 91 4.84 2.03 -33.59
C ALA A 91 5.30 2.29 -35.04
N ALA A 92 4.36 2.42 -35.99
CA ALA A 92 4.68 2.79 -37.37
C ALA A 92 5.22 4.23 -37.49
N ALA A 93 4.76 5.17 -36.66
CA ALA A 93 5.26 6.53 -36.63
C ALA A 93 6.76 6.63 -36.30
N TYR A 94 7.32 5.66 -35.58
CA TYR A 94 8.77 5.59 -35.33
C TYR A 94 9.61 5.31 -36.59
N LYS A 95 9.00 4.94 -37.73
CA LYS A 95 9.71 4.81 -39.02
C LYS A 95 10.04 6.16 -39.66
N ILE A 96 9.42 7.25 -39.20
CA ILE A 96 9.66 8.59 -39.71
C ILE A 96 11.02 9.09 -39.19
N PRO A 97 11.95 9.54 -40.06
CA PRO A 97 13.22 10.09 -39.64
C PRO A 97 13.05 11.21 -38.61
N GLY A 98 13.81 11.14 -37.50
CA GLY A 98 13.76 12.11 -36.40
C GLY A 98 12.77 11.77 -35.28
N VAL A 99 11.71 11.00 -35.53
CA VAL A 99 10.74 10.61 -34.48
C VAL A 99 11.39 9.77 -33.37
N PRO A 100 12.21 8.74 -33.63
CA PRO A 100 12.87 8.00 -32.57
C PRO A 100 13.74 8.88 -31.65
N PHE A 101 14.43 9.86 -32.22
CA PHE A 101 15.26 10.80 -31.46
C PHE A 101 14.42 11.67 -30.53
N VAL A 102 13.30 12.21 -31.03
CA VAL A 102 12.37 13.01 -30.23
C VAL A 102 11.73 12.15 -29.14
N MET A 103 11.25 10.95 -29.48
CA MET A 103 10.59 10.05 -28.54
C MET A 103 11.53 9.58 -27.44
N ASP A 104 12.79 9.29 -27.75
CA ASP A 104 13.80 8.96 -26.73
C ASP A 104 14.06 10.13 -25.77
N ARG A 105 14.12 11.37 -26.28
CA ARG A 105 14.26 12.58 -25.44
C ARG A 105 13.05 12.81 -24.55
N VAL A 106 11.85 12.71 -25.12
CA VAL A 106 10.58 12.83 -24.38
C VAL A 106 10.47 11.74 -23.33
N TYR A 107 10.78 10.49 -23.69
CA TYR A 107 10.77 9.37 -22.77
C TYR A 107 11.72 9.61 -21.60
N ARG A 108 12.98 9.97 -21.85
CA ARG A 108 13.96 10.25 -20.78
C ARG A 108 13.54 11.43 -19.92
N TYR A 109 12.95 12.46 -20.51
CA TYR A 109 12.39 13.60 -19.78
C TYR A 109 11.28 13.16 -18.81
N ILE A 110 10.36 12.30 -19.28
CA ILE A 110 9.25 11.74 -18.49
C ILE A 110 9.79 10.78 -17.43
N ALA A 111 10.66 9.85 -17.80
CA ALA A 111 11.23 8.85 -16.91
C ALA A 111 12.00 9.51 -15.75
N ALA A 112 12.76 10.59 -16.01
CA ALA A 112 13.43 11.37 -14.97
C ALA A 112 12.46 12.15 -14.05
N ARG A 113 11.20 12.33 -14.47
CA ARG A 113 10.17 13.08 -13.74
C ARG A 113 8.98 12.21 -13.32
N ARG A 114 9.02 10.90 -13.54
CA ARG A 114 7.86 10.00 -13.42
C ARG A 114 7.22 10.02 -12.02
N TYR A 115 8.04 10.14 -10.97
CA TYR A 115 7.54 10.32 -9.61
C TYR A 115 6.87 11.69 -9.41
N ARG A 116 7.36 12.76 -10.05
CA ARG A 116 6.71 14.08 -10.03
C ARG A 116 5.40 14.10 -10.84
N LEU A 117 5.36 13.40 -11.96
CA LEU A 117 4.16 13.26 -12.81
C LEU A 117 3.06 12.41 -12.14
N SER A 118 3.39 11.71 -11.06
CA SER A 118 2.44 10.98 -10.22
C SER A 118 1.70 11.89 -9.24
N CYS A 119 2.26 13.08 -8.92
CA CYS A 119 1.72 14.02 -7.94
C CYS A 119 1.05 15.21 -8.65
N ARG A 120 -0.29 15.23 -8.74
CA ARG A 120 -1.04 16.38 -9.25
C ARG A 120 -1.65 17.27 -8.16
N ASP A 121 -1.57 16.86 -6.89
CA ASP A 121 -1.97 17.65 -5.72
C ASP A 121 -0.80 17.83 -4.73
N ALA A 122 -0.89 18.87 -3.91
CA ALA A 122 0.17 19.58 -3.18
C ALA A 122 1.01 18.79 -2.14
N ALA A 123 1.02 17.46 -2.17
CA ALA A 123 1.54 16.61 -1.08
C ALA A 123 2.96 16.04 -1.27
N CYS A 124 3.67 16.32 -2.37
CA CYS A 124 5.00 15.75 -2.62
C CYS A 124 6.11 16.81 -2.56
N ARG A 125 6.95 16.81 -1.50
CA ARG A 125 8.24 17.56 -1.47
C ARG A 125 9.40 16.62 -1.79
N ARG A 126 10.36 17.12 -2.58
CA ARG A 126 11.50 16.37 -3.15
C ARG A 126 12.48 15.87 -2.07
N PRO A 127 13.10 14.70 -2.23
CA PRO A 127 14.34 14.37 -1.54
C PRO A 127 15.45 15.34 -1.96
N GLY A 128 16.04 16.07 -1.01
CA GLY A 128 17.23 16.90 -1.22
C GLY A 128 17.03 18.42 -1.25
N GLU A 129 15.83 18.95 -1.01
CA GLU A 129 15.62 20.40 -0.85
C GLU A 129 15.75 20.79 0.63
N ASN A 130 17.00 20.92 1.10
CA ASN A 130 17.27 21.45 2.43
C ASN A 130 16.64 22.84 2.59
N ALA A 131 15.96 23.02 3.71
CA ALA A 131 15.33 24.26 4.16
C ALA A 131 16.35 25.42 4.19
N ARG A 132 16.41 26.18 3.10
CA ARG A 132 16.74 27.60 3.18
C ARG A 132 15.44 28.37 3.01
N ARG A 133 14.94 28.86 4.14
CA ARG A 133 13.96 29.96 4.23
C ARG A 133 14.37 31.03 3.20
N ARG A 134 13.60 31.17 2.12
CA ARG A 134 13.60 32.37 1.29
C ARG A 134 12.35 33.15 1.66
N GLU A 135 12.56 34.29 2.31
CA GLU A 135 11.56 35.35 2.40
C GLU A 135 11.17 35.82 0.99
N PRO A 136 9.93 36.32 0.80
CA PRO A 136 9.47 36.77 -0.50
C PRO A 136 10.05 38.17 -0.75
N ALA A 137 11.09 38.26 -1.56
CA ALA A 137 11.51 39.53 -2.15
C ALA A 137 10.72 39.75 -3.45
N GLY A 138 9.90 40.80 -3.45
CA GLY A 138 9.08 41.20 -4.59
C GLY A 138 9.87 41.78 -5.76
N GLY A 139 9.12 42.09 -6.82
CA GLY A 139 9.51 43.10 -7.81
C GLY A 139 9.99 42.59 -9.17
N GLY A 140 9.02 42.35 -10.06
CA GLY A 140 9.07 42.92 -11.41
C GLY A 140 9.65 42.08 -12.57
N PRO A 141 9.25 42.40 -13.81
CA PRO A 141 8.95 41.41 -14.84
C PRO A 141 9.95 41.39 -15.99
N ARG A 142 9.99 40.27 -16.75
CA ARG A 142 10.14 40.22 -18.23
C ARG A 142 10.44 38.79 -18.69
N ALA A 143 9.49 38.16 -19.38
CA ALA A 143 9.77 37.32 -20.53
C ALA A 143 8.50 37.17 -21.37
N LEU A 144 8.55 37.74 -22.57
CA LEU A 144 7.50 37.69 -23.58
C LEU A 144 7.20 36.25 -24.02
N VAL A 145 5.91 35.92 -23.97
CA VAL A 145 5.07 35.32 -25.00
C VAL A 145 5.77 34.80 -26.28
N VAL A 146 5.67 33.50 -26.52
CA VAL A 146 5.21 32.93 -27.80
C VAL A 146 4.20 31.83 -27.47
N ILE A 147 2.93 32.21 -27.37
CA ILE A 147 1.78 31.31 -27.46
C ILE A 147 1.35 31.36 -28.91
N LEU A 148 1.39 30.22 -29.59
CA LEU A 148 0.66 30.03 -30.85
C LEU A 148 0.09 28.60 -30.86
N LEU A 149 -1.24 28.57 -31.02
CA LEU A 149 -2.10 27.47 -31.46
C LEU A 149 -2.63 26.48 -30.41
N LEU A 150 -3.62 26.95 -29.65
CA LEU A 150 -4.85 26.19 -29.35
C LEU A 150 -6.03 27.08 -29.76
N PRO A 151 -6.92 26.59 -30.63
CA PRO A 151 -8.32 26.64 -30.24
C PRO A 151 -9.04 25.37 -30.68
N THR A 152 -9.34 24.51 -29.72
CA THR A 152 -10.59 23.72 -29.67
C THR A 152 -10.57 22.92 -28.38
N LEU A 153 -11.30 23.41 -27.39
CA LEU A 153 -12.00 22.68 -26.30
C LEU A 153 -12.20 23.63 -25.11
N LEU A 154 -12.93 24.71 -25.34
CA LEU A 154 -13.66 25.41 -24.28
C LEU A 154 -15.14 25.28 -24.63
N ASN A 155 -15.78 24.23 -24.11
CA ASN A 155 -17.23 24.12 -23.93
C ASN A 155 -17.58 22.78 -23.26
N VAL A 156 -17.02 22.47 -22.09
CA VAL A 156 -17.66 21.59 -21.08
C VAL A 156 -17.13 21.91 -19.68
N VAL A 157 -17.35 23.13 -19.17
CA VAL A 157 -17.29 23.38 -17.71
C VAL A 157 -18.34 24.42 -17.35
N ALA A 158 -19.61 24.03 -17.40
CA ALA A 158 -20.71 24.76 -16.77
C ALA A 158 -21.92 23.83 -16.60
N ALA A 159 -21.74 22.72 -15.89
CA ALA A 159 -22.86 21.86 -15.47
C ALA A 159 -22.47 20.94 -14.31
N TRP A 160 -21.72 21.43 -13.31
CA TRP A 160 -21.59 20.73 -12.04
C TRP A 160 -22.06 21.71 -10.97
N GLY A 161 -23.28 21.46 -10.50
CA GLY A 161 -23.97 22.29 -9.54
C GLY A 161 -23.15 22.47 -8.27
N CYS A 162 -23.33 23.64 -7.66
CA CYS A 162 -23.03 23.86 -6.26
C CYS A 162 -23.90 22.92 -5.42
N GLY A 163 -23.43 21.69 -5.20
CA GLY A 163 -23.84 20.92 -4.04
C GLY A 163 -23.22 21.58 -2.81
N GLU A 164 -23.98 21.71 -1.73
CA GLU A 164 -23.48 22.13 -0.42
C GLU A 164 -22.13 21.45 -0.14
N ASN A 165 -21.13 22.26 0.19
CA ASN A 165 -19.76 21.82 0.45
C ASN A 165 -19.72 21.08 1.80
N ARG A 166 -20.35 19.91 1.88
CA ARG A 166 -20.25 19.03 3.03
C ARG A 166 -18.80 18.56 3.09
N PRO A 167 -18.08 18.78 4.20
CA PRO A 167 -16.69 18.37 4.31
C PRO A 167 -16.56 16.87 4.03
N ASP A 168 -15.49 16.49 3.31
CA ASP A 168 -15.15 15.08 3.08
C ASP A 168 -15.02 14.40 4.46
N PRO A 169 -15.82 13.37 4.76
CA PRO A 169 -15.83 12.75 6.09
C PRO A 169 -14.45 12.22 6.46
N VAL A 170 -13.63 11.80 5.50
CA VAL A 170 -12.24 11.37 5.76
C VAL A 170 -11.39 12.53 6.26
N VAL A 171 -11.55 13.72 5.65
CA VAL A 171 -10.84 14.92 6.07
C VAL A 171 -11.26 15.36 7.46
N GLU A 172 -12.57 15.40 7.72
CA GLU A 172 -13.12 15.72 9.05
C GLU A 172 -12.58 14.76 10.12
N ARG A 173 -12.53 13.46 9.80
CA ARG A 173 -11.99 12.45 10.71
C ARG A 173 -10.53 12.67 11.01
N LEU A 174 -9.71 12.89 9.98
CA LEU A 174 -8.28 13.14 10.17
C LEU A 174 -8.04 14.44 10.92
N GLU A 175 -8.87 15.46 10.76
CA GLU A 175 -8.78 16.68 11.57
C GLU A 175 -9.08 16.45 13.05
N ALA A 176 -9.90 15.45 13.39
CA ALA A 176 -10.16 15.09 14.78
C ALA A 176 -8.99 14.32 15.42
N ILE A 177 -8.28 13.47 14.66
CA ILE A 177 -7.30 12.51 15.23
C ILE A 177 -5.85 12.76 14.88
N ALA A 178 -5.57 13.61 13.89
CA ALA A 178 -4.23 13.83 13.36
C ALA A 178 -3.82 15.29 13.47
N ASP A 179 -2.54 15.53 13.75
CA ASP A 179 -1.98 16.86 13.52
C ASP A 179 -1.98 17.21 12.01
N PRO A 180 -1.84 18.50 11.63
CA PRO A 180 -1.95 18.92 10.24
C PRO A 180 -0.96 18.24 9.28
N GLN A 181 0.24 17.90 9.74
CA GLN A 181 1.26 17.26 8.91
C GLN A 181 0.95 15.77 8.74
N ALA A 182 0.60 15.07 9.81
CA ALA A 182 0.17 13.67 9.78
C ALA A 182 -1.06 13.48 8.88
N LYS A 183 -2.04 14.38 8.95
CA LYS A 183 -3.19 14.41 8.04
C LYS A 183 -2.76 14.42 6.57
N GLY A 184 -1.83 15.30 6.21
CA GLY A 184 -1.32 15.40 4.83
C GLY A 184 -0.66 14.11 4.35
N VAL A 185 0.16 13.49 5.20
CA VAL A 185 0.83 12.22 4.90
C VAL A 185 -0.20 11.10 4.70
N VAL A 186 -1.19 10.99 5.58
CA VAL A 186 -2.22 9.93 5.52
C VAL A 186 -3.13 10.10 4.31
N LEU A 187 -3.50 11.33 3.94
CA LEU A 187 -4.25 11.60 2.71
C LEU A 187 -3.45 11.19 1.46
N ALA A 188 -2.17 11.54 1.38
CA ALA A 188 -1.31 11.12 0.28
C ALA A 188 -1.18 9.60 0.20
N LEU A 189 -1.09 8.96 1.36
CA LEU A 189 -1.03 7.52 1.49
C LEU A 189 -2.33 6.87 0.98
N PHE A 190 -3.52 7.37 1.33
CA PHE A 190 -4.77 6.87 0.75
C PHE A 190 -4.83 7.05 -0.76
N GLN A 191 -4.35 8.18 -1.30
CA GLN A 191 -4.28 8.36 -2.75
C GLN A 191 -3.35 7.34 -3.44
N ALA A 192 -2.31 6.88 -2.76
CA ALA A 192 -1.37 5.87 -3.28
C ALA A 192 -1.88 4.42 -3.16
N TYR A 193 -2.61 4.13 -2.08
CA TYR A 193 -3.22 2.82 -1.84
C TYR A 193 -4.57 2.64 -2.55
N GLY A 194 -5.25 3.72 -2.90
CA GLY A 194 -6.63 3.70 -3.35
C GLY A 194 -7.47 4.63 -2.48
N PRO A 195 -8.07 5.69 -3.05
CA PRO A 195 -8.83 6.67 -2.28
C PRO A 195 -9.84 5.99 -1.37
N TYR A 196 -10.05 6.52 -0.16
CA TYR A 196 -10.91 5.87 0.83
C TYR A 196 -12.32 5.57 0.27
N GLY A 197 -12.94 6.50 -0.46
CA GLY A 197 -14.25 6.28 -1.07
C GLY A 197 -14.30 5.14 -2.11
N VAL A 198 -13.17 4.85 -2.75
CA VAL A 198 -13.03 3.69 -3.65
C VAL A 198 -12.92 2.41 -2.82
N TRP A 199 -12.09 2.42 -1.78
CA TRP A 199 -11.94 1.27 -0.89
C TRP A 199 -13.24 0.94 -0.15
N SER A 200 -13.93 1.95 0.39
CA SER A 200 -15.15 1.79 1.18
C SER A 200 -16.36 1.38 0.34
N ALA A 201 -16.26 1.40 -0.99
CA ALA A 201 -17.30 0.90 -1.88
C ALA A 201 -17.31 -0.63 -1.96
N HIS A 202 -16.22 -1.29 -1.55
CA HIS A 202 -16.16 -2.74 -1.44
C HIS A 202 -16.84 -3.20 -0.15
N HIS A 203 -17.60 -4.29 -0.24
CA HIS A 203 -18.38 -4.81 0.88
C HIS A 203 -17.59 -5.87 1.65
N ASN A 204 -16.77 -6.64 0.92
CA ASN A 204 -16.04 -7.75 1.48
C ASN A 204 -14.74 -8.01 0.70
N VAL A 205 -13.88 -8.85 1.26
CA VAL A 205 -12.68 -9.34 0.57
C VAL A 205 -12.34 -10.77 0.97
N GLU A 206 -11.95 -11.57 -0.01
CA GLU A 206 -11.39 -12.91 0.17
C GLU A 206 -9.94 -12.92 -0.28
N TYR A 207 -9.07 -13.62 0.44
CA TYR A 207 -7.68 -13.85 0.03
C TYR A 207 -7.11 -15.12 0.65
N VAL A 208 -6.06 -15.65 0.03
CA VAL A 208 -5.24 -16.72 0.62
C VAL A 208 -4.10 -16.10 1.42
N TYR A 209 -4.08 -16.40 2.71
CA TYR A 209 -3.07 -16.00 3.68
C TYR A 209 -2.06 -17.13 3.87
N ARG A 210 -0.77 -16.85 3.65
CA ARG A 210 0.32 -17.76 3.98
C ARG A 210 1.21 -17.14 5.05
N LEU A 211 1.44 -17.88 6.13
CA LEU A 211 2.37 -17.53 7.19
C LEU A 211 3.49 -18.57 7.27
N GLN A 212 4.72 -18.08 7.36
CA GLN A 212 5.88 -18.83 7.81
C GLN A 212 6.38 -18.17 9.09
N PHE A 213 6.25 -18.85 10.22
CA PHE A 213 6.69 -18.36 11.52
C PHE A 213 8.09 -18.88 11.82
N TYR A 214 9.03 -17.99 12.07
CA TYR A 214 10.44 -18.29 12.34
C TYR A 214 10.78 -18.16 13.83
N GLY A 215 10.15 -17.23 14.56
CA GLY A 215 10.45 -17.05 15.99
C GLY A 215 11.92 -16.75 16.28
N GLY A 216 12.58 -15.98 15.40
CA GLY A 216 14.01 -15.66 15.46
C GLY A 216 14.94 -16.78 14.98
N GLN A 217 14.42 -17.93 14.57
CA GLN A 217 15.21 -19.06 14.08
C GLN A 217 15.57 -18.91 12.59
N LYS A 218 16.54 -19.71 12.11
CA LYS A 218 16.94 -19.72 10.69
C LYS A 218 15.92 -20.43 9.78
N GLU A 219 15.23 -21.42 10.31
CA GLU A 219 14.25 -22.24 9.60
C GLU A 219 12.85 -21.98 10.15
N PRO A 220 11.79 -22.08 9.31
CA PRO A 220 10.42 -21.88 9.76
C PRO A 220 10.02 -22.97 10.77
N GLN A 221 9.50 -22.53 11.92
CA GLN A 221 9.02 -23.36 13.03
C GLN A 221 7.58 -23.79 12.84
N ALA A 222 6.78 -22.99 12.14
CA ALA A 222 5.41 -23.30 11.77
C ALA A 222 5.04 -22.67 10.43
N ASN A 223 4.16 -23.34 9.70
CA ASN A 223 3.60 -22.82 8.47
C ASN A 223 2.08 -22.91 8.57
N ALA A 224 1.39 -21.88 8.07
CA ALA A 224 -0.05 -21.90 7.95
C ALA A 224 -0.44 -21.37 6.58
N ARG A 225 -1.44 -22.01 5.98
CA ARG A 225 -2.07 -21.53 4.76
C ARG A 225 -3.58 -21.57 4.94
N GLN A 226 -4.19 -20.41 4.85
CA GLN A 226 -5.58 -20.20 5.19
C GLN A 226 -6.29 -19.41 4.10
N VAL A 227 -7.57 -19.69 3.88
CA VAL A 227 -8.45 -18.72 3.22
C VAL A 227 -8.98 -17.77 4.29
N HIS A 228 -8.88 -16.47 4.03
CA HIS A 228 -9.40 -15.42 4.90
C HIS A 228 -10.53 -14.71 4.16
N ARG A 229 -11.60 -14.41 4.90
CA ARG A 229 -12.73 -13.62 4.42
C ARG A 229 -13.04 -12.55 5.44
N LEU A 230 -12.98 -11.30 4.99
CA LEU A 230 -13.23 -10.15 5.84
C LEU A 230 -14.49 -9.44 5.35
N ASP A 231 -15.36 -9.12 6.28
CA ASP A 231 -16.37 -8.09 6.07
C ASP A 231 -15.71 -6.72 6.16
N LEU A 232 -15.96 -5.86 5.19
CA LEU A 232 -15.48 -4.47 5.15
C LEU A 232 -16.56 -3.49 5.65
N GLY A 233 -17.77 -3.99 5.94
CA GLY A 233 -18.85 -3.22 6.55
C GLY A 233 -18.65 -2.97 8.06
N PRO A 234 -19.65 -2.33 8.72
CA PRO A 234 -19.56 -1.84 10.10
C PRO A 234 -19.50 -2.93 11.19
N GLY A 235 -19.52 -4.21 10.82
CA GLY A 235 -19.30 -5.32 11.73
C GLY A 235 -17.86 -5.79 11.60
N ASP A 236 -17.09 -5.76 12.68
CA ASP A 236 -15.77 -6.42 12.73
C ASP A 236 -15.92 -7.93 12.63
N ARG A 237 -16.20 -8.42 11.42
CA ARG A 237 -16.44 -9.82 11.10
C ARG A 237 -15.31 -10.34 10.26
N SER A 238 -14.75 -11.46 10.71
CA SER A 238 -13.63 -12.12 10.05
C SER A 238 -13.82 -13.62 10.08
N PHE A 239 -13.32 -14.29 9.06
CA PHE A 239 -13.34 -15.72 8.93
C PHE A 239 -11.97 -16.18 8.43
N ALA A 240 -11.48 -17.28 9.00
CA ALA A 240 -10.31 -17.98 8.51
C ALA A 240 -10.53 -19.49 8.53
N GLN A 241 -10.04 -20.20 7.52
CA GLN A 241 -10.06 -21.64 7.46
C GLN A 241 -8.73 -22.17 6.92
N ASP A 242 -8.16 -23.19 7.58
CA ASP A 242 -6.96 -23.87 7.12
C ASP A 242 -7.21 -24.62 5.80
N LEU A 243 -6.24 -24.56 4.88
CA LEU A 243 -6.32 -25.19 3.56
C LEU A 243 -5.49 -26.47 3.44
N ASP A 244 -4.42 -26.59 4.23
CA ASP A 244 -3.44 -27.67 4.07
C ASP A 244 -3.62 -28.80 5.12
N GLU A 245 -4.55 -28.65 6.08
CA GLU A 245 -4.80 -29.64 7.12
C GLU A 245 -5.92 -30.62 6.75
N THR A 246 -5.73 -31.90 7.11
CA THR A 246 -6.75 -32.95 6.95
C THR A 246 -7.97 -32.74 7.85
N ALA A 247 -7.77 -32.01 8.95
CA ALA A 247 -8.79 -31.67 9.93
C ALA A 247 -8.78 -30.15 10.20
N PRO A 248 -9.25 -29.34 9.24
CA PRO A 248 -9.00 -27.90 9.23
C PRO A 248 -9.59 -27.20 10.45
N GLN A 249 -8.85 -26.23 10.97
CA GLN A 249 -9.43 -25.26 11.90
C GLN A 249 -10.23 -24.23 11.11
N ILE A 250 -11.42 -23.91 11.62
CA ILE A 250 -12.24 -22.79 11.18
C ILE A 250 -12.34 -21.81 12.35
N VAL A 251 -12.02 -20.55 12.09
CA VAL A 251 -12.15 -19.46 13.05
C VAL A 251 -13.12 -18.42 12.50
N ARG A 252 -14.15 -18.11 13.27
CA ARG A 252 -15.15 -17.10 12.93
C ARG A 252 -15.16 -16.05 14.03
N VAL A 253 -15.11 -14.78 13.65
CA VAL A 253 -15.18 -13.64 14.55
C VAL A 253 -16.33 -12.76 14.09
N ALA A 254 -17.15 -12.30 15.03
CA ALA A 254 -18.18 -11.30 14.80
C ALA A 254 -18.27 -10.37 16.02
N GLY A 255 -17.70 -9.17 15.90
CA GLY A 255 -17.55 -8.24 17.01
C GLY A 255 -16.74 -8.87 18.14
N GLY A 256 -17.26 -8.84 19.37
CA GLY A 256 -16.61 -9.46 20.53
C GLY A 256 -16.61 -10.99 20.53
N ARG A 257 -17.44 -11.64 19.70
CA ARG A 257 -17.62 -13.10 19.73
C ARG A 257 -16.62 -13.80 18.81
N ILE A 258 -16.12 -14.94 19.28
CA ILE A 258 -15.27 -15.85 18.52
C ILE A 258 -15.84 -17.25 18.61
N GLU A 259 -15.79 -17.97 17.50
CA GLU A 259 -16.04 -19.39 17.44
C GLU A 259 -14.86 -20.06 16.74
N VAL A 260 -14.34 -21.12 17.34
CA VAL A 260 -13.26 -21.93 16.76
C VAL A 260 -13.75 -23.37 16.69
N VAL A 261 -13.68 -23.95 15.50
CA VAL A 261 -13.97 -25.36 15.27
C VAL A 261 -12.69 -26.01 14.78
N ARG A 262 -12.27 -27.11 15.42
CA ARG A 262 -11.12 -27.93 15.01
C ARG A 262 -11.59 -29.34 14.73
N ALA A 263 -11.31 -29.87 13.55
CA ALA A 263 -11.73 -31.22 13.17
C ALA A 263 -13.26 -31.45 13.33
N GLY A 264 -14.09 -30.41 13.14
CA GLY A 264 -15.53 -30.47 13.34
C GLY A 264 -16.01 -30.34 14.80
N VAL A 265 -15.09 -30.21 15.77
CA VAL A 265 -15.41 -30.04 17.19
C VAL A 265 -15.24 -28.59 17.60
N THR A 266 -16.25 -28.00 18.24
CA THR A 266 -16.18 -26.64 18.78
C THR A 266 -15.23 -26.59 19.97
N VAL A 267 -14.28 -25.65 19.93
CA VAL A 267 -13.36 -25.35 21.02
C VAL A 267 -14.08 -24.45 22.02
N THR A 268 -14.27 -24.93 23.24
CA THR A 268 -14.97 -24.19 24.31
C THR A 268 -14.04 -23.65 25.40
N ASP A 269 -12.80 -24.15 25.47
CA ASP A 269 -11.80 -23.71 26.45
C ASP A 269 -11.32 -22.28 26.14
N PRO A 270 -11.59 -21.28 27.01
CA PRO A 270 -11.20 -19.89 26.77
C PRO A 270 -9.71 -19.71 26.52
N ALA A 271 -8.84 -20.48 27.18
CA ALA A 271 -7.39 -20.37 27.00
C ALA A 271 -6.95 -20.71 25.56
N GLN A 272 -7.68 -21.61 24.90
CA GLN A 272 -7.44 -22.01 23.53
C GLN A 272 -8.03 -21.05 22.48
N LEU A 273 -8.87 -20.10 22.91
CA LEU A 273 -9.49 -19.08 22.07
C LEU A 273 -8.67 -17.77 22.01
N GLU A 274 -7.82 -17.52 23.01
CA GLU A 274 -7.01 -16.29 23.10
C GLU A 274 -6.07 -16.12 21.90
N PHE A 275 -5.35 -17.18 21.51
CA PHE A 275 -4.44 -17.12 20.38
C PHE A 275 -5.18 -16.90 19.05
N PRO A 276 -6.22 -17.69 18.67
CA PRO A 276 -7.03 -17.42 17.49
C PRO A 276 -7.60 -15.99 17.46
N ARG A 277 -8.08 -15.48 18.61
CA ARG A 277 -8.59 -14.11 18.71
C ARG A 277 -7.53 -13.08 18.40
N ALA A 278 -6.36 -13.17 19.04
CA ALA A 278 -5.25 -12.26 18.80
C ALA A 278 -4.76 -12.33 17.35
N PHE A 279 -4.65 -13.54 16.79
CA PHE A 279 -4.23 -13.77 15.42
C PHE A 279 -5.21 -13.15 14.41
N MET A 280 -6.51 -13.40 14.54
CA MET A 280 -7.54 -12.84 13.64
C MET A 280 -7.53 -11.31 13.66
N ARG A 281 -7.37 -10.71 14.84
CA ARG A 281 -7.24 -9.25 14.98
C ARG A 281 -6.01 -8.72 14.25
N ILE A 282 -4.84 -9.33 14.48
CA ILE A 282 -3.59 -8.92 13.82
C ILE A 282 -3.71 -9.07 12.30
N ALA A 283 -4.23 -10.20 11.82
CA ALA A 283 -4.41 -10.48 10.40
C ALA A 283 -5.34 -9.44 9.73
N ARG A 284 -6.53 -9.21 10.31
CA ARG A 284 -7.46 -8.18 9.85
C ARG A 284 -6.82 -6.80 9.84
N TRP A 285 -6.24 -6.39 10.96
CA TRP A 285 -5.67 -5.05 11.08
C TRP A 285 -4.58 -4.79 10.05
N SER A 286 -3.72 -5.79 9.85
CA SER A 286 -2.57 -5.69 8.95
C SER A 286 -2.96 -5.66 7.48
N PHE A 287 -3.97 -6.44 7.09
CA PHE A 287 -4.47 -6.45 5.72
C PHE A 287 -5.21 -5.15 5.36
N LEU A 288 -5.97 -4.61 6.32
CA LEU A 288 -6.76 -3.39 6.15
C LEU A 288 -5.96 -2.10 6.35
N LEU A 289 -4.65 -2.18 6.57
CA LEU A 289 -3.79 -1.02 6.44
C LEU A 289 -3.77 -0.57 4.97
N PRO A 290 -3.96 0.73 4.70
CA PRO A 290 -3.92 1.82 5.68
C PRO A 290 -5.26 2.33 6.17
N TRP A 291 -6.38 1.85 5.66
CA TRP A 291 -7.69 2.44 5.92
C TRP A 291 -8.10 2.37 7.40
N ASN A 292 -7.57 1.40 8.15
CA ASN A 292 -7.72 1.31 9.60
C ASN A 292 -7.10 2.48 10.39
N LEU A 293 -6.29 3.36 9.78
CA LEU A 293 -5.79 4.57 10.44
C LEU A 293 -6.91 5.56 10.81
N LEU A 294 -8.10 5.41 10.25
CA LEU A 294 -9.27 6.23 10.57
C LEU A 294 -10.07 5.73 11.77
N ALA A 295 -9.67 4.62 12.41
CA ALA A 295 -10.37 4.03 13.54
C ALA A 295 -10.59 5.06 14.67
N ALA A 296 -11.71 4.91 15.42
CA ALA A 296 -12.24 5.88 16.37
C ALA A 296 -11.21 6.32 17.42
N GLU A 297 -10.41 5.36 17.85
CA GLU A 297 -9.43 5.42 18.91
C GLU A 297 -8.02 5.79 18.42
N SER A 298 -7.77 5.82 17.11
CA SER A 298 -6.47 6.20 16.58
C SER A 298 -6.11 7.65 16.91
N ARG A 299 -4.84 7.91 17.17
CA ARG A 299 -4.24 9.24 17.28
C ARG A 299 -2.97 9.27 16.46
N LEU A 300 -2.80 10.29 15.63
CA LEU A 300 -1.78 10.35 14.58
C LEU A 300 -0.92 11.61 14.75
N GLN A 301 0.38 11.40 14.97
CA GLN A 301 1.34 12.48 15.18
C GLN A 301 2.49 12.37 14.18
N TYR A 302 2.84 13.46 13.51
CA TYR A 302 3.98 13.54 12.63
C TYR A 302 5.28 13.68 13.44
N LEU A 303 6.22 12.77 13.22
CA LEU A 303 7.50 12.72 13.92
C LEU A 303 8.69 13.26 13.11
N GLY A 304 8.43 13.77 11.90
CA GLY A 304 9.47 14.25 11.00
C GLY A 304 9.89 13.24 9.94
N GLU A 305 10.89 13.64 9.17
CA GLU A 305 11.46 12.84 8.08
C GLU A 305 12.60 11.97 8.61
N ARG A 306 12.64 10.70 8.22
CA ARG A 306 13.72 9.78 8.58
C ARG A 306 14.04 8.88 7.40
N THR A 307 15.32 8.60 7.21
CA THR A 307 15.77 7.49 6.37
C THR A 307 15.94 6.28 7.29
N PRO A 308 15.07 5.26 7.20
CA PRO A 308 15.15 4.14 8.14
C PRO A 308 16.35 3.24 7.82
N PRO A 309 16.82 2.44 8.79
CA PRO A 309 17.89 1.47 8.58
C PRO A 309 17.64 0.60 7.34
N THR A 310 18.70 0.31 6.59
CA THR A 310 18.59 -0.42 5.32
C THR A 310 18.06 -1.82 5.59
N ALA A 311 16.94 -2.18 4.95
CA ALA A 311 16.27 -3.47 5.14
C ALA A 311 16.76 -4.58 4.21
N SER A 312 17.53 -4.22 3.19
CA SER A 312 18.05 -5.17 2.18
C SER A 312 19.38 -4.66 1.63
N ARG A 313 19.81 -5.13 0.45
CA ARG A 313 20.94 -4.52 -0.26
C ARG A 313 20.56 -3.18 -0.91
N VAL A 314 19.26 -2.83 -0.92
CA VAL A 314 18.73 -1.57 -1.43
C VAL A 314 18.56 -0.59 -0.24
N PRO A 315 19.15 0.62 -0.31
CA PRO A 315 18.91 1.67 0.67
C PRO A 315 17.42 2.00 0.78
N SER A 316 16.94 2.18 2.00
CA SER A 316 15.59 2.69 2.23
C SER A 316 15.47 4.13 1.75
N ASP A 317 14.32 4.49 1.18
CA ASP A 317 14.02 5.87 0.80
C ASP A 317 13.79 6.76 2.03
N LEU A 318 13.87 8.08 1.82
CA LEU A 318 13.43 9.06 2.82
C LEU A 318 11.92 8.89 3.07
N CYS A 319 11.55 8.73 4.33
CA CYS A 319 10.16 8.52 4.75
C CYS A 319 9.67 9.65 5.65
N ASP A 320 8.38 9.99 5.51
CA ASP A 320 7.62 10.69 6.53
C ASP A 320 7.24 9.70 7.62
N VAL A 321 7.46 10.04 8.89
CA VAL A 321 7.13 9.16 10.01
C VAL A 321 5.89 9.67 10.72
N VAL A 322 4.85 8.84 10.76
CA VAL A 322 3.60 9.11 11.50
C VAL A 322 3.49 8.11 12.64
N ARG A 323 3.50 8.61 13.87
CA ARG A 323 3.19 7.82 15.05
C ARG A 323 1.68 7.65 15.18
N LEU A 324 1.26 6.40 15.18
CA LEU A 324 -0.05 5.96 15.60
C LEU A 324 0.01 5.54 17.07
N THR A 325 -0.76 6.23 17.90
CA THR A 325 -1.12 5.80 19.26
C THR A 325 -2.63 5.59 19.33
N PHE A 326 -3.10 5.17 20.50
CA PHE A 326 -4.49 4.85 20.69
C PHE A 326 -5.05 5.38 22.00
N ASP A 327 -6.33 5.75 21.99
CA ASP A 327 -7.08 5.94 23.23
C ASP A 327 -7.20 4.61 23.99
N ALA A 328 -7.28 4.67 25.32
CA ALA A 328 -7.32 3.52 26.24
C ALA A 328 -8.63 2.68 26.19
N LYS A 329 -9.30 2.60 25.03
CA LYS A 329 -10.61 1.95 24.86
C LYS A 329 -10.53 0.43 24.66
N ASP A 330 -9.41 -0.09 24.18
CA ASP A 330 -9.25 -1.52 23.85
C ASP A 330 -8.27 -2.20 24.81
N ALA A 331 -8.81 -2.78 25.88
CA ALA A 331 -8.02 -3.48 26.90
C ALA A 331 -7.28 -4.71 26.36
N ALA A 332 -7.68 -5.24 25.20
CA ALA A 332 -7.02 -6.38 24.59
C ALA A 332 -5.83 -5.96 23.71
N ARG A 333 -5.67 -4.67 23.40
CA ARG A 333 -4.55 -4.15 22.65
C ARG A 333 -3.31 -4.12 23.52
N LYS A 334 -2.27 -4.77 23.03
CA LYS A 334 -0.99 -4.84 23.75
C LYS A 334 -0.01 -3.78 23.27
N ASP A 335 -0.17 -3.30 22.04
CA ASP A 335 0.80 -2.42 21.41
C ASP A 335 0.48 -0.96 21.78
N ASP A 336 1.49 -0.25 22.28
CA ASP A 336 1.34 1.11 22.78
C ASP A 336 1.40 2.13 21.63
N TRP A 337 2.30 1.90 20.67
CA TRP A 337 2.45 2.76 19.51
C TRP A 337 3.04 2.04 18.29
N HIS A 338 2.77 2.63 17.13
CA HIS A 338 3.33 2.26 15.84
C HIS A 338 3.87 3.49 15.12
N ASP A 339 5.16 3.52 14.82
CA ASP A 339 5.76 4.51 13.93
C ASP A 339 5.67 3.99 12.49
N ILE A 340 4.81 4.61 11.69
CA ILE A 340 4.53 4.25 10.31
C ILE A 340 5.43 5.09 9.40
N TYR A 341 6.32 4.42 8.68
CA TYR A 341 7.24 5.04 7.73
C TYR A 341 6.59 5.03 6.35
N VAL A 342 6.20 6.22 5.89
CA VAL A 342 5.56 6.44 4.60
C VAL A 342 6.58 7.00 3.62
N SER A 343 6.88 6.26 2.55
CA SER A 343 7.88 6.69 1.58
C SER A 343 7.47 8.01 0.92
N ARG A 344 8.38 8.98 0.90
CA ARG A 344 8.14 10.27 0.23
C ARG A 344 8.21 10.18 -1.30
N VAL A 345 8.57 9.01 -1.83
CA VAL A 345 8.69 8.75 -3.26
C VAL A 345 7.38 8.24 -3.85
N ASN A 346 6.72 7.31 -3.15
CA ASN A 346 5.51 6.63 -3.65
C ASN A 346 4.30 6.68 -2.72
N HIS A 347 4.45 7.24 -1.50
CA HIS A 347 3.45 7.32 -0.43
C HIS A 347 2.91 5.97 0.04
N LEU A 348 3.65 4.89 -0.22
CA LEU A 348 3.36 3.58 0.33
C LEU A 348 4.04 3.43 1.69
N ILE A 349 3.51 2.52 2.51
CA ILE A 349 4.14 2.16 3.78
C ILE A 349 5.38 1.33 3.45
N ASP A 350 6.56 1.81 3.83
CA ASP A 350 7.81 1.06 3.77
C ASP A 350 7.86 0.06 4.93
N ARG A 351 7.63 0.58 6.13
CA ARG A 351 7.65 -0.21 7.37
C ARG A 351 6.81 0.38 8.48
N ILE A 352 6.60 -0.44 9.50
CA ILE A 352 6.00 -0.04 10.77
C ILE A 352 6.91 -0.53 11.88
N HIS A 353 7.47 0.40 12.65
CA HIS A 353 8.19 0.11 13.88
C HIS A 353 7.22 0.20 15.05
N SER A 354 7.09 -0.87 15.82
CA SER A 354 6.06 -0.98 16.86
C SER A 354 6.69 -1.25 18.21
N TYR A 355 6.00 -0.84 19.26
CA TYR A 355 6.41 -1.08 20.64
C TYR A 355 5.25 -1.58 21.47
N ARG A 356 5.57 -2.52 22.36
CA ARG A 356 4.70 -3.02 23.42
C ARG A 356 5.38 -2.81 24.75
N GLY A 357 4.80 -1.96 25.58
CA GLY A 357 5.28 -1.56 26.90
C GLY A 357 5.17 -2.67 27.93
N GLY A 358 4.13 -3.52 27.82
CA GLY A 358 3.88 -4.60 28.77
C GLY A 358 5.04 -5.59 28.92
N ASP A 359 5.73 -5.91 27.82
CA ASP A 359 6.92 -6.78 27.79
C ASP A 359 8.18 -6.06 27.28
N ARG A 360 8.09 -4.75 27.03
CA ARG A 360 9.15 -3.88 26.51
C ARG A 360 9.73 -4.37 25.18
N THR A 361 8.90 -4.95 24.32
CA THR A 361 9.33 -5.51 23.03
C THR A 361 9.16 -4.51 21.88
N TYR A 362 10.09 -4.59 20.93
CA TYR A 362 10.07 -3.83 19.68
C TYR A 362 10.11 -4.78 18.49
N TRP A 363 9.38 -4.43 17.44
CA TRP A 363 9.45 -5.15 16.16
C TRP A 363 9.24 -4.21 14.99
N VAL A 364 9.82 -4.58 13.85
CA VAL A 364 9.65 -3.88 12.58
C VAL A 364 8.93 -4.81 11.61
N SER A 365 7.82 -4.33 11.05
CA SER A 365 7.14 -4.96 9.92
C SER A 365 7.49 -4.23 8.64
N LEU A 366 8.10 -4.92 7.68
CA LEU A 366 8.42 -4.41 6.35
C LEU A 366 7.32 -4.80 5.36
N PHE A 367 6.85 -3.87 4.55
CA PHE A 367 5.77 -4.09 3.58
C PHE A 367 6.32 -3.96 2.16
N THR A 368 6.09 -4.99 1.34
CA THR A 368 6.66 -5.11 -0.01
C THR A 368 5.67 -5.75 -0.97
N ASP A 369 6.03 -5.76 -2.25
CA ASP A 369 5.24 -6.38 -3.33
C ASP A 369 3.82 -5.82 -3.40
N HIS A 370 3.67 -4.50 -3.56
CA HIS A 370 2.35 -3.88 -3.63
C HIS A 370 1.68 -4.17 -4.99
N LYS A 371 0.58 -4.93 -4.95
CA LYS A 371 -0.23 -5.26 -6.14
C LYS A 371 -1.53 -4.48 -6.15
N THR A 372 -2.02 -4.20 -7.34
CA THR A 372 -3.25 -3.43 -7.56
C THR A 372 -4.37 -4.37 -7.99
N TYR A 373 -5.49 -4.31 -7.29
CA TYR A 373 -6.72 -5.07 -7.49
C TYR A 373 -7.85 -4.06 -7.74
N GLY A 374 -8.23 -3.89 -9.00
CA GLY A 374 -9.10 -2.78 -9.41
C GLY A 374 -8.41 -1.43 -9.18
N ALA A 375 -8.96 -0.59 -8.32
CA ALA A 375 -8.39 0.71 -7.95
C ALA A 375 -7.80 0.74 -6.53
N VAL A 376 -7.74 -0.42 -5.88
CA VAL A 376 -7.17 -0.62 -4.55
C VAL A 376 -5.85 -1.35 -4.66
N ARG A 377 -4.85 -0.92 -3.91
CA ARG A 377 -3.51 -1.50 -3.84
C ARG A 377 -3.30 -2.12 -2.47
N VAL A 378 -2.71 -3.31 -2.45
CA VAL A 378 -2.47 -4.09 -1.23
C VAL A 378 -1.02 -4.60 -1.26
N PRO A 379 -0.25 -4.49 -0.16
CA PRO A 379 1.05 -5.13 -0.04
C PRO A 379 0.83 -6.64 0.01
N THR A 380 1.35 -7.41 -0.94
CA THR A 380 1.18 -8.87 -0.95
C THR A 380 2.25 -9.62 -0.16
N ARG A 381 3.24 -8.91 0.41
CA ARG A 381 4.25 -9.52 1.27
C ARG A 381 4.63 -8.63 2.44
N ARG A 382 4.66 -9.22 3.64
CA ARG A 382 5.12 -8.58 4.88
C ARG A 382 6.12 -9.47 5.59
N THR A 383 7.27 -8.91 5.97
CA THR A 383 8.21 -9.59 6.88
C THR A 383 8.23 -8.88 8.22
N VAL A 384 8.26 -9.65 9.30
CA VAL A 384 8.29 -9.15 10.67
C VAL A 384 9.62 -9.54 11.28
N HIS A 385 10.28 -8.58 11.92
CA HIS A 385 11.58 -8.75 12.55
C HIS A 385 11.53 -8.25 13.99
N ALA A 386 12.23 -8.93 14.89
CA ALA A 386 12.58 -8.33 16.17
C ALA A 386 13.38 -7.05 15.95
N SER A 387 13.27 -6.09 16.86
CA SER A 387 13.90 -4.77 16.73
C SER A 387 14.36 -4.26 18.09
N ASP A 388 15.03 -3.12 18.07
CA ASP A 388 15.29 -2.28 19.24
C ASP A 388 14.56 -0.93 19.13
N VAL A 389 14.75 -0.07 20.14
CA VAL A 389 14.16 1.29 20.21
C VAL A 389 14.51 2.18 19.01
N THR A 390 15.60 1.90 18.30
CA THR A 390 16.05 2.67 17.13
C THR A 390 15.36 2.21 15.83
N GLY A 391 14.68 1.06 15.86
CA GLY A 391 14.14 0.43 14.66
C GLY A 391 15.18 -0.39 13.89
N LEU A 392 16.28 -0.81 14.54
CA LEU A 392 17.27 -1.68 13.92
C LEU A 392 16.66 -3.05 13.61
N ILE A 393 16.84 -3.51 12.38
CA ILE A 393 16.27 -4.79 11.94
C ILE A 393 17.08 -5.94 12.53
N GLY A 394 16.45 -6.70 13.40
CA GLY A 394 17.00 -7.90 14.03
C GLY A 394 16.56 -9.20 13.33
N PRO A 395 16.56 -10.32 14.08
CA PRO A 395 16.14 -11.63 13.59
C PRO A 395 14.75 -11.64 12.96
N LEU A 396 14.57 -12.50 11.95
CA LEU A 396 13.29 -12.71 11.29
C LEU A 396 12.33 -13.47 12.22
N GLU A 397 11.13 -12.93 12.41
CA GLU A 397 10.08 -13.51 13.24
C GLU A 397 9.00 -14.19 12.40
N ALA A 398 8.59 -13.56 11.30
CA ALA A 398 7.56 -14.11 10.43
C ALA A 398 7.63 -13.55 9.01
N ILE A 399 7.19 -14.36 8.05
CA ILE A 399 6.88 -13.93 6.68
C ILE A 399 5.39 -14.19 6.46
N VAL A 400 4.68 -13.17 5.97
CA VAL A 400 3.27 -13.23 5.60
C VAL A 400 3.12 -12.85 4.15
N GLU A 401 2.38 -13.66 3.39
CA GLU A 401 2.07 -13.44 1.99
C GLU A 401 0.56 -13.50 1.76
N TYR A 402 0.07 -12.60 0.90
CA TYR A 402 -1.32 -12.55 0.47
C TYR A 402 -1.39 -12.87 -1.02
N SER A 403 -2.27 -13.81 -1.38
CA SER A 403 -2.48 -14.24 -2.77
C SER A 403 -3.97 -14.39 -3.04
N ASP A 404 -4.35 -14.49 -4.31
CA ASP A 404 -5.74 -14.67 -4.74
C ASP A 404 -6.71 -13.63 -4.13
N VAL A 405 -6.24 -12.39 -3.98
CA VAL A 405 -7.04 -11.30 -3.38
C VAL A 405 -8.18 -10.95 -4.31
N ARG A 406 -9.40 -11.05 -3.80
CA ARG A 406 -10.64 -10.72 -4.50
C ARG A 406 -11.54 -9.88 -3.62
N PHE A 407 -11.69 -8.62 -3.98
CA PHE A 407 -12.73 -7.75 -3.42
C PHE A 407 -14.10 -8.13 -3.98
N ASP A 408 -15.14 -7.92 -3.18
CA ASP A 408 -16.53 -8.29 -3.50
C ASP A 408 -16.64 -9.74 -3.95
N ALA A 409 -15.99 -10.62 -3.19
CA ALA A 409 -16.07 -12.06 -3.40
C ALA A 409 -17.52 -12.56 -3.19
N PRO A 410 -17.93 -13.63 -3.92
CA PRO A 410 -19.24 -14.23 -3.88
C PRO A 410 -19.41 -15.09 -2.61
N PHE A 411 -19.29 -14.46 -1.44
CA PHE A 411 -19.74 -14.99 -0.18
C PHE A 411 -20.68 -13.99 0.50
N GLY A 412 -21.63 -14.49 1.28
CA GLY A 412 -22.58 -13.67 2.01
C GLY A 412 -22.48 -13.89 3.52
N ASP A 413 -23.54 -13.46 4.21
CA ASP A 413 -23.63 -13.52 5.68
C ASP A 413 -23.74 -14.95 6.23
N GLU A 414 -23.96 -15.96 5.38
CA GLU A 414 -24.09 -17.36 5.79
C GLU A 414 -22.86 -17.88 6.55
N ILE A 415 -21.68 -17.31 6.28
CA ILE A 415 -20.43 -17.64 6.96
C ILE A 415 -20.53 -17.39 8.48
N TRP A 416 -21.23 -16.33 8.87
CA TRP A 416 -21.43 -15.93 10.27
C TRP A 416 -22.80 -16.32 10.80
N SER A 417 -23.54 -17.18 10.09
CA SER A 417 -24.82 -17.70 10.57
C SER A 417 -24.67 -18.35 11.94
N GLY A 418 -25.62 -18.04 12.83
CA GLY A 418 -25.62 -18.47 14.23
C GLY A 418 -24.78 -17.60 15.17
N MET A 419 -23.95 -16.69 14.66
CA MET A 419 -23.22 -15.72 15.46
C MET A 419 -24.07 -14.45 15.61
N THR A 420 -24.92 -14.39 16.65
CA THR A 420 -25.62 -13.13 16.96
C THR A 420 -24.58 -12.09 17.39
N ALA A 421 -24.44 -11.01 16.62
CA ALA A 421 -23.63 -9.87 17.04
C ALA A 421 -24.25 -9.33 18.34
N GLU A 422 -23.53 -9.39 19.46
CA GLU A 422 -23.76 -8.39 20.49
C GLU A 422 -23.51 -7.05 19.81
N THR A 423 -24.44 -6.10 19.96
CA THR A 423 -24.31 -4.73 19.45
C THR A 423 -22.95 -4.19 19.88
N ALA A 424 -21.97 -4.31 18.98
CA ALA A 424 -20.65 -3.76 19.19
C ALA A 424 -20.78 -2.25 18.99
N ASP A 425 -20.24 -1.50 19.94
CA ASP A 425 -20.06 -0.06 19.85
C ASP A 425 -19.51 0.27 18.46
N SER A 426 -20.19 1.19 17.78
CA SER A 426 -19.94 1.57 16.38
C SER A 426 -18.51 2.06 16.19
N SER A 427 -17.62 1.15 15.82
CA SER A 427 -16.23 1.44 15.53
C SER A 427 -15.87 0.61 14.31
N SER A 428 -15.66 1.30 13.19
CA SER A 428 -15.15 0.81 11.90
C SER A 428 -16.17 0.31 10.87
N ALA A 429 -16.52 1.22 9.95
CA ALA A 429 -16.35 1.11 8.49
C ALA A 429 -16.94 2.36 7.81
N ALA A 430 -17.96 2.95 8.43
CA ALA A 430 -18.24 4.37 8.27
C ALA A 430 -17.18 5.17 9.06
N VAL A 431 -16.84 6.35 8.56
CA VAL A 431 -16.04 7.31 9.31
C VAL A 431 -16.68 7.50 10.70
N PRO A 432 -15.99 7.14 11.79
CA PRO A 432 -16.56 7.28 13.13
C PRO A 432 -16.81 8.75 13.47
N THR A 433 -18.00 9.09 13.97
CA THR A 433 -18.31 10.44 14.43
C THR A 433 -17.33 10.87 15.52
N ALA A 434 -16.76 12.08 15.36
CA ALA A 434 -15.60 12.55 16.10
C ALA A 434 -15.81 12.54 17.63
N SER A 435 -14.90 11.87 18.35
CA SER A 435 -14.73 12.04 19.80
C SER A 435 -13.39 12.71 20.10
N GLY A 436 -13.43 14.01 20.40
CA GLY A 436 -12.34 14.77 21.02
C GLY A 436 -11.27 15.32 20.07
N ARG A 437 -11.11 16.65 20.06
CA ARG A 437 -10.04 17.38 19.35
C ARG A 437 -8.75 17.27 20.17
N LEU A 438 -7.59 17.15 19.51
CA LEU A 438 -6.29 17.28 20.16
C LEU A 438 -6.11 18.69 20.72
N ASP A 439 -5.79 18.80 22.02
CA ASP A 439 -5.12 19.99 22.54
C ASP A 439 -3.66 20.00 22.04
N PRO A 440 -3.11 21.17 21.68
CA PRO A 440 -1.72 21.26 21.23
C PRO A 440 -0.76 20.75 22.31
N ALA A 441 0.22 19.94 21.91
CA ALA A 441 1.25 19.44 22.81
C ALA A 441 2.02 20.60 23.45
N ASP A 442 2.14 20.59 24.78
CA ASP A 442 3.01 21.51 25.51
C ASP A 442 4.48 21.13 25.25
N PRO A 443 5.27 21.97 24.57
CA PRO A 443 6.67 21.69 24.27
C PRO A 443 7.58 21.69 25.52
N SER A 444 7.05 21.98 26.71
CA SER A 444 7.80 22.02 27.97
C SER A 444 7.66 20.76 28.86
N ALA A 445 6.85 19.77 28.46
CA ALA A 445 6.68 18.55 29.23
C ALA A 445 7.90 17.61 29.10
N SER A 446 8.84 17.72 30.04
CA SER A 446 9.88 16.71 30.27
C SER A 446 9.27 15.34 30.60
N PRO A 447 9.91 14.21 30.23
CA PRO A 447 9.46 12.89 30.61
C PRO A 447 9.43 12.80 32.14
N ALA A 448 8.25 12.50 32.69
CA ALA A 448 8.07 12.39 34.12
C ALA A 448 9.03 11.33 34.69
N GLU A 449 9.97 11.83 35.50
CA GLU A 449 10.96 11.06 36.23
C GLU A 449 10.28 10.39 37.43
N GLY A 450 10.12 9.06 37.36
CA GLY A 450 10.14 8.17 38.53
C GLY A 450 8.84 7.92 39.31
N THR A 451 8.61 6.66 39.62
CA THR A 451 8.70 6.21 41.03
C THR A 451 9.04 4.72 41.08
N ARG A 452 9.83 4.39 42.11
CA ARG A 452 10.62 3.18 42.36
C ARG A 452 9.92 1.84 42.19
#